data_AF-A0A945W3R2-F1
#
_entry.id   AF-A0A945W3R2-F1
#
_cell.length_a   1.000
_cell.length_b   1.000
_cell.length_c   1.000
_cell.angle_alpha   90.00
_cell.angle_beta   90.00
_cell.angle_gamma   90.00
#
_symmetry.space_group_name_H-M   'P 1'
#
loop_
_entity.id
_entity.type
_entity.pdbx_description
1 polymer ?
#
loop_
_entity_poly.entity_id
_entity_poly.type
_entity_poly.pdbx_seq_one_letter_code
_entity_poly.pdbx_strand_id
1 'polypeptide(L)' 'MIVDGMIASYVNVSEKGVRFQVMCISLGNTFKVFIPTDKVNGEQFLKMRDIVKVDFNELFSVKNEVRMEVKSVVLDKE' A
#
# COMPACT_ATOMS: atom_id res chain seq x y z
N MET A 1 0.02 -12.60 -1.15
CA MET A 1 0.64 -12.87 0.16
C MET A 1 0.20 -11.75 1.06
N ILE A 2 -0.28 -12.07 2.27
CA ILE A 2 -0.81 -11.06 3.19
C ILE A 2 0.26 -10.76 4.23
N VAL A 3 0.60 -9.48 4.40
CA VAL A 3 1.53 -9.01 5.42
C VAL A 3 0.94 -7.86 6.21
N ASP A 4 1.40 -7.75 7.46
CA ASP A 4 1.08 -6.62 8.32
C ASP A 4 1.84 -5.38 7.88
N GLY A 5 1.12 -4.27 7.80
CA GLY A 5 1.68 -2.99 7.42
C GLY A 5 1.09 -1.81 8.17
N MET A 6 1.78 -0.69 8.05
CA MET A 6 1.33 0.61 8.51
C MET A 6 1.46 1.61 7.38
N ILE A 7 0.46 2.46 7.17
CA ILE A 7 0.55 3.53 6.18
C ILE A 7 1.60 4.55 6.63
N ALA A 8 2.68 4.66 5.85
CA ALA A 8 3.87 5.43 6.19
C ALA A 8 3.89 6.84 5.57
N SER A 9 2.92 7.18 4.72
CA SER A 9 2.79 8.51 4.12
C SER A 9 1.34 8.96 4.06
N TYR A 10 1.11 10.24 3.72
CA TYR A 10 -0.20 10.68 3.30
C TYR A 10 -0.68 9.91 2.06
N VAL A 11 -1.98 9.63 2.01
CA VAL A 11 -2.64 9.02 0.86
C VAL A 11 -2.94 10.10 -0.16
N ASN A 12 -2.39 9.95 -1.36
CA ASN A 12 -2.60 10.86 -2.48
C ASN A 12 -3.61 10.24 -3.45
N VAL A 13 -4.75 10.91 -3.61
CA VAL A 13 -5.83 10.51 -4.51
C VAL A 13 -5.76 11.37 -5.76
N SER A 14 -5.81 10.74 -6.93
CA SER A 14 -5.79 11.40 -8.23
C SER A 14 -6.74 10.71 -9.20
N GLU A 15 -7.01 11.31 -10.36
CA GLU A 15 -7.81 10.69 -11.43
C GLU A 15 -7.25 9.33 -11.89
N LYS A 16 -5.93 9.15 -11.78
CA LYS A 16 -5.24 7.91 -12.15
C LYS A 16 -5.32 6.82 -11.09
N GLY A 17 -5.69 7.17 -9.85
CA GLY A 17 -5.76 6.25 -8.73
C GLY A 17 -5.11 6.80 -7.46
N VAL A 18 -4.84 5.89 -6.53
CA VAL A 18 -4.38 6.18 -5.17
C VAL A 18 -2.92 5.78 -4.99
N ARG A 19 -2.13 6.65 -4.36
CA ARG A 19 -0.69 6.46 -4.09
C ARG A 19 -0.36 6.71 -2.64
N PHE A 20 0.43 5.83 -2.04
CA PHE A 20 0.96 5.98 -0.68
C PHE A 20 2.17 5.09 -0.48
N GLN A 21 2.79 5.20 0.69
CA GLN A 21 3.82 4.29 1.17
C GLN A 21 3.26 3.43 2.29
N VAL A 22 3.63 2.15 2.30
CA VAL A 22 3.30 1.22 3.39
C VAL A 22 4.59 0.65 3.96
N MET A 23 4.75 0.75 5.28
CA MET A 23 5.81 0.08 6.00
C MET A 23 5.31 -1.32 6.36
N CYS A 24 5.89 -2.35 5.74
CA CYS A 24 5.54 -3.74 6.05
C CYS A 24 6.41 -4.23 7.20
N ILE A 25 5.79 -4.47 8.36
CA ILE A 25 6.48 -4.83 9.61
C ILE A 25 7.23 -6.14 9.43
N SER A 26 6.58 -7.15 8.86
CA SER A 26 7.13 -8.48 8.63
C SER A 26 8.31 -8.49 7.63
N LEU A 27 8.38 -7.49 6.74
CA LEU A 27 9.42 -7.37 5.71
C LEU A 27 10.52 -6.37 6.10
N GLY A 28 10.36 -5.63 7.20
CA GLY A 28 11.33 -4.65 7.69
C GLY A 28 11.63 -3.50 6.71
N ASN A 29 10.69 -3.20 5.78
CA ASN A 29 10.93 -2.22 4.71
C ASN A 29 9.65 -1.45 4.35
N THR A 30 9.83 -0.31 3.68
CA THR A 30 8.76 0.57 3.23
C THR A 30 8.65 0.54 1.71
N PHE A 31 7.45 0.26 1.21
CA PHE A 31 7.18 0.12 -0.21
C PHE A 31 6.25 1.23 -0.70
N LYS A 32 6.52 1.72 -1.92
CA LYS A 32 5.60 2.59 -2.63
C LYS A 32 4.49 1.76 -3.28
N VAL A 33 3.26 2.15 -3.00
CA VAL A 33 2.03 1.52 -3.51
C VAL A 33 1.33 2.48 -4.46
N PHE A 34 0.85 1.94 -5.57
CA PHE A 34 -0.05 2.61 -6.50
C PHE A 34 -1.18 1.66 -6.88
N ILE A 35 -2.41 2.09 -6.65
CA ILE A 35 -3.62 1.36 -7.01
C ILE A 35 -4.35 2.20 -8.07
N PRO A 36 -4.55 1.69 -9.29
CA PRO A 36 -5.23 2.44 -10.34
C PRO A 36 -6.71 2.60 -10.01
N THR A 37 -7.32 3.70 -10.46
CA THR A 37 -8.71 4.11 -10.11
C THR A 37 -9.75 2.98 -10.24
N ASP A 38 -9.65 2.14 -11.26
CA ASP A 38 -10.56 1.02 -11.52
C ASP A 38 -10.46 -0.12 -10.49
N LYS A 39 -9.39 -0.15 -9.69
CA LYS A 39 -9.13 -1.15 -8.66
C LYS A 39 -9.21 -0.61 -7.23
N VAL A 40 -9.40 0.70 -7.07
CA VAL A 40 -9.52 1.33 -5.76
C VAL A 40 -10.83 0.88 -5.10
N ASN A 41 -10.72 0.32 -3.90
CA ASN A 41 -11.82 -0.21 -3.10
C ASN A 41 -11.72 0.24 -1.63
N GLY A 42 -11.70 1.56 -1.42
CA GLY A 42 -11.69 2.18 -0.10
C GLY A 42 -10.31 2.64 0.36
N GLU A 43 -9.24 2.31 -0.36
CA GLU A 43 -7.88 2.75 -0.04
C GLU A 43 -7.73 4.28 -0.07
N GLN A 44 -8.61 5.00 -0.76
CA GLN A 44 -8.64 6.47 -0.74
C GLN A 44 -8.96 7.07 0.63
N PHE A 45 -9.55 6.29 1.54
CA PHE A 45 -9.93 6.74 2.88
C PHE A 45 -8.90 6.40 3.97
N LEU A 46 -7.85 5.65 3.61
CA LEU A 46 -6.75 5.33 4.51
C LEU A 46 -5.99 6.60 4.92
N LYS A 47 -5.42 6.57 6.12
CA LYS A 47 -4.67 7.67 6.72
C LYS A 47 -3.30 7.21 7.15
N MET A 48 -2.38 8.15 7.24
CA MET A 48 -1.05 7.89 7.79
C MET A 48 -1.17 7.32 9.20
N ARG A 49 -0.36 6.30 9.50
CA ARG A 49 -0.35 5.48 10.72
C ARG A 49 -1.49 4.47 10.87
N ASP A 50 -2.42 4.38 9.92
CA ASP A 50 -3.39 3.29 9.92
C ASP A 50 -2.67 1.95 9.83
N ILE A 51 -3.07 1.00 10.67
CA ILE A 51 -2.63 -0.40 10.61
C ILE A 51 -3.46 -1.09 9.54
N VAL A 52 -2.78 -1.81 8.66
CA VAL A 52 -3.38 -2.41 7.47
C VAL A 52 -2.86 -3.82 7.23
N LYS A 53 -3.69 -4.65 6.62
CA LYS A 53 -3.25 -5.86 5.93
C LYS A 53 -3.02 -5.52 4.46
N VAL A 54 -1.85 -5.88 3.96
CA VAL A 54 -1.48 -5.69 2.55
C VAL A 54 -1.47 -7.04 1.87
N ASP A 55 -2.37 -7.26 0.91
CA ASP A 55 -2.29 -8.41 0.01
C ASP A 55 -1.56 -7.99 -1.26
N PHE A 56 -0.39 -8.57 -1.50
CA PHE A 56 0.42 -8.28 -2.67
C PHE A 56 0.75 -9.54 -3.47
N ASN A 57 1.00 -9.36 -4.77
CA ASN A 57 1.42 -10.42 -5.68
C ASN A 57 2.94 -10.59 -5.64
N GLU A 58 3.64 -9.56 -6.07
CA GLU A 58 5.08 -9.58 -6.27
C GLU A 58 5.75 -8.28 -5.82
N LEU A 59 7.03 -8.41 -5.47
CA LEU A 59 7.92 -7.29 -5.25
C LEU A 59 8.78 -7.13 -6.50
N PHE A 60 8.89 -5.91 -7.00
CA PHE A 60 9.69 -5.63 -8.19
C PHE A 60 10.53 -4.38 -8.01
N SER A 61 11.75 -4.42 -8.54
CA SER A 61 12.68 -3.30 -8.46
C SER A 61 12.53 -2.39 -9.68
N VAL A 62 12.32 -1.10 -9.44
CA VAL A 62 12.29 -0.07 -10.48
C VAL A 62 13.37 0.96 -10.18
N LYS A 63 14.41 1.01 -11.03
CA LYS A 63 15.63 1.81 -10.81
C LYS A 63 16.27 1.43 -9.47
N ASN A 64 16.16 2.28 -8.45
CA ASN A 64 16.70 2.11 -7.10
C ASN A 64 15.59 1.97 -6.03
N GLU A 65 14.35 1.73 -6.43
CA GLU A 65 13.20 1.61 -5.53
C GLU A 65 12.57 0.22 -5.64
N VAL A 66 12.30 -0.42 -4.50
CA VAL A 66 11.47 -1.63 -4.49
C VAL A 66 10.01 -1.20 -4.41
N ARG A 67 9.21 -1.68 -5.36
CA ARG A 67 7.78 -1.44 -5.44
C ARG A 67 7.03 -2.73 -5.19
N MET A 68 5.80 -2.58 -4.74
CA MET A 68 4.93 -3.69 -4.42
C MET A 68 3.73 -3.65 -5.36
N GLU A 69 3.49 -4.76 -6.08
CA GLU A 69 2.25 -4.93 -6.82
C GLU A 69 1.17 -5.40 -5.84
N VAL A 70 0.29 -4.47 -5.45
CA VAL A 70 -0.71 -4.71 -4.43
C VAL A 70 -2.05 -5.09 -5.06
N LYS A 71 -2.69 -6.14 -4.53
CA LYS A 71 -4.07 -6.52 -4.85
C LYS A 71 -5.07 -5.68 -4.08
N SER A 72 -4.85 -5.52 -2.78
CA SER A 72 -5.69 -4.72 -1.90
C SER A 72 -4.94 -4.29 -0.64
N VAL A 73 -5.36 -3.16 -0.07
CA VAL A 73 -4.92 -2.72 1.26
C VAL A 73 -6.15 -2.46 2.11
N VAL A 74 -6.29 -3.21 3.20
CA VAL A 74 -7.46 -3.11 4.08
C VAL A 74 -7.04 -2.71 5.48
N LEU A 75 -7.84 -1.86 6.13
CA LEU A 75 -7.66 -1.54 7.54
C LEU A 75 -7.70 -2.82 8.38
N ASP A 76 -6.69 -3.01 9.21
CA ASP A 76 -6.72 -4.04 10.22
C ASP A 76 -7.59 -3.51 11.37
N LYS A 77 -8.81 -4.03 11.45
CA LYS A 77 -9.72 -3.75 12.55
C LYS A 77 -9.44 -4.81 13.61
N GLU A 78 -8.55 -4.49 14.54
CA GLU A 78 -8.48 -5.22 15.81
C GLU A 78 -9.84 -5.19 16.54
#